data_AF-A0A8T0H7X6-F1
#
_entry.id   AF-A0A8T0H7X6-F1
#
_cell.length_a   1.000
_cell.length_b   1.000
_cell.length_c   1.000
_cell.angle_alpha   90.00
_cell.angle_beta   90.00
_cell.angle_gamma   90.00
#
_symmetry.space_group_name_H-M   'P 1'
#
loop_
_entity.id
_entity.type
_entity.pdbx_description
1 polymer ?
#
loop_
_entity_poly.entity_id
_entity_poly.type
_entity_poly.pdbx_seq_one_letter_code
_entity_poly.pdbx_strand_id
1 'polypeptide(L)'
;MGKLQKGRVADLSRILQRVTASLNEAFLLLNEAAPAGSVKGDWSEVKKAADLVSKNSTTIGLLWTQGPKVDEAAEAMKTFADSLQGLILLCHGYTVGAGPTLALTIRNAVKAVLDAGLSLLARVVSFSVKGSAKEEREAALPALVGCVWEACNAMKKTPFTNRAAIGRSLAQVATSVKDVLREIGDMREGKPADQADDCGCGHSHDETVASASHSHSHDHGHGPCGHDHGHDHDHDHSGHLHTHDHSDHGQCGHDHSHGGHSHSGHGHSHAPVHAHGHSHGHNHGPSGHSHAHYPGHEDCGHDHGDESVESLEFNDELSPEEMEVADATKGVITSVLDFVKQLLYVAADPQQGNDESSTLYLENVLKHCKSLGVEVDEFGASLYPPQEINQLRDRITKSDALMESIKEEVKAAKGSVPEALDAASETVRNAQAELKQCLGGLL
;
A
#
# COMPACT_ATOMS: atom_id res chain seq x y z
N MET A 1 -24.73 41.83 -6.39
CA MET A 1 -23.75 41.34 -5.39
C MET A 1 -22.42 40.82 -6.00
N GLY A 2 -22.24 40.75 -7.33
CA GLY A 2 -21.21 39.88 -7.95
C GLY A 2 -19.72 40.29 -7.96
N LYS A 3 -19.31 41.49 -7.52
CA LYS A 3 -17.87 41.88 -7.50
C LYS A 3 -17.20 41.70 -6.14
N LEU A 4 -17.89 42.07 -5.05
CA LEU A 4 -17.32 41.99 -3.70
C LEU A 4 -17.16 40.55 -3.22
N GLN A 5 -18.13 39.66 -3.49
CA GLN A 5 -17.98 38.22 -3.24
C GLN A 5 -16.86 37.61 -4.11
N LYS A 6 -16.78 37.94 -5.40
CA LYS A 6 -15.75 37.41 -6.29
C LYS A 6 -14.32 37.84 -5.90
N GLY A 7 -14.15 39.06 -5.39
CA GLY A 7 -12.89 39.52 -4.82
C GLY A 7 -12.51 38.74 -3.55
N ARG A 8 -13.44 38.61 -2.60
CA ARG A 8 -13.22 37.87 -1.35
C ARG A 8 -12.97 36.38 -1.57
N VAL A 9 -13.57 35.75 -2.58
CA VAL A 9 -13.29 34.36 -2.93
C VAL A 9 -11.91 34.20 -3.60
N ALA A 10 -11.40 35.21 -4.32
CA ALA A 10 -10.03 35.21 -4.81
C ALA A 10 -8.99 35.27 -3.67
N ASP A 11 -9.35 35.81 -2.50
CA ASP A 11 -8.51 35.76 -1.31
C ASP A 11 -8.31 34.33 -0.80
N LEU A 12 -9.33 33.47 -0.86
CA LEU A 12 -9.20 32.04 -0.49
C LEU A 12 -8.23 31.30 -1.42
N SER A 13 -8.28 31.56 -2.73
CA SER A 13 -7.31 31.00 -3.69
C SER A 13 -5.88 31.47 -3.42
N ARG A 14 -5.71 32.74 -3.03
CA ARG A 14 -4.41 33.30 -2.63
C ARG A 14 -3.89 32.74 -1.30
N ILE A 15 -4.79 32.48 -0.35
CA ILE A 15 -4.46 31.77 0.90
C ILE A 15 -4.01 30.35 0.59
N LEU A 16 -4.76 29.61 -0.24
CA LEU A 16 -4.39 28.26 -0.69
C LEU A 16 -2.99 28.21 -1.29
N GLN A 17 -2.68 29.12 -2.21
CA GLN A 17 -1.34 29.20 -2.81
C GLN A 17 -0.23 29.42 -1.78
N ARG A 18 -0.46 30.29 -0.78
CA ARG A 18 0.51 30.57 0.30
C ARG A 18 0.70 29.38 1.24
N VAL A 19 -0.38 28.75 1.70
CA VAL A 19 -0.26 27.59 2.61
C VAL A 19 0.36 26.40 1.89
N THR A 20 0.02 26.17 0.62
CA THR A 20 0.66 25.12 -0.19
C THR A 20 2.16 25.36 -0.37
N ALA A 21 2.59 26.60 -0.63
CA ALA A 21 4.02 26.94 -0.70
C ALA A 21 4.73 26.66 0.63
N SER A 22 4.22 27.23 1.73
CA SER A 22 4.82 27.11 3.06
C SER A 22 4.86 25.67 3.59
N LEU A 23 3.81 24.87 3.34
CA LEU A 23 3.79 23.45 3.71
C LEU A 23 4.78 22.61 2.89
N ASN A 24 4.94 22.91 1.60
CA ASN A 24 5.96 22.25 0.78
C ASN A 24 7.38 22.63 1.22
N GLU A 25 7.62 23.91 1.55
CA GLU A 25 8.89 24.36 2.13
C GLU A 25 9.20 23.65 3.45
N ALA A 26 8.22 23.53 4.36
CA ALA A 26 8.37 22.77 5.59
C ALA A 26 8.65 21.27 5.31
N PHE A 27 7.99 20.68 4.31
CA PHE A 27 8.21 19.28 3.91
C PHE A 27 9.60 19.01 3.31
N LEU A 28 10.28 20.03 2.76
CA LEU A 28 11.66 19.90 2.30
C LEU A 28 12.66 19.67 3.46
N LEU A 29 12.33 20.06 4.69
CA LEU A 29 13.16 19.74 5.87
C LEU A 29 13.35 18.24 6.05
N LEU A 30 12.35 17.43 5.68
CA LEU A 30 12.41 15.97 5.72
C LEU A 30 13.23 15.35 4.57
N ASN A 31 13.96 16.13 3.77
CA ASN A 31 14.97 15.60 2.86
C ASN A 31 16.21 15.12 3.63
N GLU A 32 16.49 15.73 4.78
CA GLU A 32 17.64 15.45 5.62
C GLU A 32 17.19 15.00 7.03
N ALA A 33 18.09 14.34 7.75
CA ALA A 33 17.86 14.00 9.15
C ALA A 33 18.06 15.23 10.04
N ALA A 34 17.25 15.38 11.08
CA ALA A 34 17.42 16.47 12.03
C ALA A 34 18.81 16.41 12.71
N PRO A 35 19.45 17.57 13.00
CA PRO A 35 20.83 17.61 13.47
C PRO A 35 21.05 16.75 14.72
N ALA A 36 22.16 15.99 14.75
CA ALA A 36 22.44 15.00 15.80
C ALA A 36 22.49 15.58 17.23
N GLY A 37 22.76 16.88 17.39
CA GLY A 37 22.72 17.59 18.67
C GLY A 37 21.32 18.02 19.14
N SER A 38 20.27 17.69 18.40
CA SER A 38 18.88 18.03 18.74
C SER A 38 18.29 17.03 19.73
N VAL A 39 17.33 17.46 20.54
CA VAL A 39 16.53 16.54 21.36
C VAL A 39 15.55 15.79 20.45
N LYS A 40 15.64 14.45 20.42
CA LYS A 40 14.63 13.61 19.77
C LYS A 40 13.29 13.77 20.48
N GLY A 41 12.20 13.99 19.73
CA GLY A 41 10.86 14.21 20.30
C GLY A 41 10.26 13.00 21.01
N ASP A 42 8.99 13.10 21.42
CA ASP A 42 8.13 11.97 21.83
C ASP A 42 7.07 11.66 20.74
N TRP A 43 6.96 10.38 20.36
CA TRP A 43 6.09 9.87 19.30
C TRP A 43 4.62 9.94 19.72
N SER A 44 4.35 10.06 21.03
CA SER A 44 3.02 10.44 21.53
C SER A 44 2.60 11.82 21.01
N GLU A 45 3.51 12.78 20.86
CA GLU A 45 3.21 14.10 20.28
C GLU A 45 2.96 14.03 18.77
N VAL A 46 3.70 13.19 18.03
CA VAL A 46 3.41 12.92 16.61
C VAL A 46 2.00 12.33 16.44
N LYS A 47 1.60 11.41 17.33
CA LYS A 47 0.23 10.86 17.33
C LYS A 47 -0.83 11.92 17.65
N LYS A 48 -0.62 12.75 18.67
CA LYS A 48 -1.50 13.87 19.03
C LYS A 48 -1.65 14.89 17.89
N ALA A 49 -0.55 15.19 17.19
CA ALA A 49 -0.56 16.07 16.02
C ALA A 49 -1.35 15.48 14.85
N ALA A 50 -1.20 14.17 14.57
CA ALA A 50 -2.02 13.49 13.56
C ALA A 50 -3.52 13.47 13.93
N ASP A 51 -3.86 13.34 15.21
CA ASP A 51 -5.24 13.46 15.69
C ASP A 51 -5.77 14.91 15.57
N LEU A 52 -4.93 15.92 15.77
CA LEU A 52 -5.29 17.33 15.56
C LEU A 52 -5.55 17.62 14.07
N VAL A 53 -4.69 17.15 13.17
CA VAL A 53 -4.90 17.22 11.71
C VAL A 53 -6.22 16.55 11.32
N SER A 54 -6.52 15.38 11.88
CA SER A 54 -7.78 14.65 11.64
C SER A 54 -9.01 15.43 12.13
N LYS A 55 -8.95 16.06 13.31
CA LYS A 55 -10.05 16.91 13.83
C LYS A 55 -10.24 18.16 12.98
N ASN A 56 -9.15 18.81 12.59
CA ASN A 56 -9.20 20.03 11.77
C ASN A 56 -9.71 19.74 10.34
N SER A 57 -9.40 18.58 9.75
CA SER A 57 -9.97 18.19 8.45
C SER A 57 -11.48 17.96 8.53
N THR A 58 -11.98 17.35 9.61
CA THR A 58 -13.43 17.26 9.89
C THR A 58 -14.07 18.65 10.03
N THR A 59 -13.42 19.58 10.73
CA THR A 59 -13.89 20.97 10.83
C THR A 59 -13.98 21.64 9.45
N ILE A 60 -12.98 21.48 8.58
CA ILE A 60 -13.02 21.96 7.19
C ILE A 60 -14.20 21.35 6.43
N GLY A 61 -14.40 20.03 6.50
CA GLY A 61 -15.50 19.34 5.82
C GLY A 61 -16.87 19.84 6.25
N LEU A 62 -17.14 19.86 7.56
CA LEU A 62 -18.42 20.31 8.13
C LEU A 62 -18.70 21.79 7.82
N LEU A 63 -17.68 22.65 7.93
CA LEU A 63 -17.79 24.07 7.64
C LEU A 63 -18.14 24.30 6.16
N TRP A 64 -17.48 23.59 5.23
CA TRP A 64 -17.78 23.72 3.80
C TRP A 64 -19.10 23.10 3.35
N THR A 65 -19.61 22.07 4.02
CA THR A 65 -20.99 21.60 3.82
C THR A 65 -22.01 22.71 4.09
N GLN A 66 -21.79 23.52 5.14
CA GLN A 66 -22.71 24.60 5.52
C GLN A 66 -22.64 25.83 4.58
N GLY A 67 -21.48 26.09 3.94
CA GLY A 67 -21.28 27.24 3.06
C GLY A 67 -20.79 28.47 3.84
N PRO A 68 -19.51 28.52 4.19
CA PRO A 68 -18.98 29.46 5.17
C PRO A 68 -18.82 30.87 4.61
N LYS A 69 -18.74 31.86 5.50
CA LYS A 69 -18.25 33.18 5.11
C LYS A 69 -16.76 33.10 4.83
N VAL A 70 -16.25 33.99 3.97
CA VAL A 70 -14.84 33.99 3.56
C VAL A 70 -13.88 34.12 4.74
N ASP A 71 -14.23 34.87 5.79
CA ASP A 71 -13.32 35.09 6.92
C ASP A 71 -13.26 33.84 7.83
N GLU A 72 -14.39 33.17 8.03
CA GLU A 72 -14.50 31.88 8.72
C GLU A 72 -13.72 30.78 7.96
N ALA A 73 -13.87 30.76 6.63
CA ALA A 73 -13.14 29.87 5.73
C ALA A 73 -11.62 30.11 5.79
N ALA A 74 -11.18 31.37 5.78
CA ALA A 74 -9.77 31.74 5.82
C ALA A 74 -9.09 31.28 7.12
N GLU A 75 -9.71 31.52 8.28
CA GLU A 75 -9.14 31.12 9.56
C GLU A 75 -9.16 29.60 9.76
N ALA A 76 -10.20 28.91 9.29
CA ALA A 76 -10.23 27.45 9.30
C ALA A 76 -9.15 26.82 8.42
N MET A 77 -8.95 27.34 7.18
CA MET A 77 -7.86 26.90 6.29
C MET A 77 -6.49 27.09 6.93
N LYS A 78 -6.27 28.24 7.57
CA LYS A 78 -5.03 28.55 8.28
C LYS A 78 -4.83 27.60 9.46
N THR A 79 -5.83 27.42 10.32
CA THR A 79 -5.77 26.49 11.46
C THR A 79 -5.44 25.05 11.03
N PHE A 80 -6.02 24.59 9.91
CA PHE A 80 -5.70 23.28 9.35
C PHE A 80 -4.26 23.22 8.79
N ALA A 81 -3.81 24.24 8.05
CA ALA A 81 -2.44 24.34 7.58
C ALA A 81 -1.42 24.37 8.72
N ASP A 82 -1.66 25.17 9.77
CA ASP A 82 -0.81 25.27 10.95
C ASP A 82 -0.69 23.88 11.65
N SER A 83 -1.76 23.09 11.69
CA SER A 83 -1.69 21.71 12.22
C SER A 83 -0.92 20.73 11.32
N LEU A 84 -1.00 20.86 9.99
CA LEU A 84 -0.17 20.09 9.05
C LEU A 84 1.32 20.45 9.21
N GLN A 85 1.63 21.74 9.33
CA GLN A 85 2.99 22.22 9.57
C GLN A 85 3.54 21.73 10.92
N GLY A 86 2.74 21.77 11.98
CA GLY A 86 3.10 21.22 13.29
C GLY A 86 3.46 19.73 13.22
N LEU A 87 2.66 18.93 12.49
CA LEU A 87 2.96 17.51 12.27
C LEU A 87 4.28 17.31 11.50
N ILE A 88 4.53 18.09 10.44
CA ILE A 88 5.79 18.04 9.66
C ILE A 88 7.00 18.30 10.57
N LEU A 89 6.95 19.36 11.38
CA LEU A 89 8.04 19.76 12.27
C LEU A 89 8.30 18.72 13.39
N LEU A 90 7.25 18.16 13.98
CA LEU A 90 7.37 17.08 14.96
C LEU A 90 7.96 15.79 14.35
N CYS A 91 7.59 15.46 13.12
CA CYS A 91 8.17 14.33 12.38
C CYS A 91 9.65 14.56 12.05
N HIS A 92 10.05 15.79 11.72
CA HIS A 92 11.46 16.14 11.53
C HIS A 92 12.25 16.04 12.84
N GLY A 93 11.72 16.52 13.97
CA GLY A 93 12.31 16.28 15.30
C GLY A 93 12.44 14.79 15.68
N TYR A 94 11.82 13.89 14.91
CA TYR A 94 11.91 12.45 15.05
C TYR A 94 13.01 11.77 14.21
N THR A 95 13.57 12.46 13.22
CA THR A 95 14.66 11.93 12.38
C THR A 95 16.04 12.09 13.01
N VAL A 96 16.14 12.63 14.23
CA VAL A 96 17.39 12.65 15.01
C VAL A 96 17.90 11.21 15.23
N GLY A 97 19.09 10.92 14.69
CA GLY A 97 19.69 9.58 14.72
C GLY A 97 18.94 8.54 13.87
N ALA A 98 18.08 8.96 12.94
CA ALA A 98 17.43 8.05 12.02
C ALA A 98 18.38 7.61 10.91
N GLY A 99 18.41 6.30 10.66
CA GLY A 99 19.00 5.73 9.44
C GLY A 99 18.13 6.06 8.21
N PRO A 100 18.68 5.90 7.00
CA PRO A 100 18.01 6.27 5.75
C PRO A 100 16.63 5.59 5.59
N THR A 101 16.46 4.34 6.01
CA THR A 101 15.17 3.64 5.90
C THR A 101 14.11 4.24 6.84
N LEU A 102 14.46 4.61 8.08
CA LEU A 102 13.51 5.27 8.99
C LEU A 102 13.15 6.67 8.49
N ALA A 103 14.15 7.47 8.11
CA ALA A 103 13.95 8.83 7.62
C ALA A 103 13.02 8.85 6.39
N LEU A 104 13.26 7.96 5.42
CA LEU A 104 12.40 7.81 4.24
C LEU A 104 10.99 7.33 4.60
N THR A 105 10.84 6.41 5.55
CA THR A 105 9.53 5.91 5.98
C THR A 105 8.69 7.01 6.64
N ILE A 106 9.30 7.81 7.53
CA ILE A 106 8.65 8.98 8.14
C ILE A 106 8.28 10.00 7.06
N ARG A 107 9.21 10.35 6.17
CA ARG A 107 8.98 11.29 5.06
C ARG A 107 7.78 10.88 4.20
N ASN A 108 7.69 9.61 3.80
CA ASN A 108 6.61 9.09 2.97
C ASN A 108 5.26 9.15 3.70
N ALA A 109 5.23 8.83 5.00
CA ALA A 109 4.02 8.97 5.82
C ALA A 109 3.57 10.44 5.96
N VAL A 110 4.50 11.38 6.14
CA VAL A 110 4.19 12.82 6.16
C VAL A 110 3.63 13.27 4.81
N LYS A 111 4.25 12.81 3.69
CA LYS A 111 3.79 13.15 2.34
C LYS A 111 2.34 12.71 2.10
N ALA A 112 1.97 11.50 2.49
CA ALA A 112 0.60 11.01 2.35
C ALA A 112 -0.42 11.90 3.10
N VAL A 113 -0.11 12.32 4.34
CA VAL A 113 -0.96 13.23 5.11
C VAL A 113 -1.04 14.61 4.45
N LEU A 114 0.09 15.14 3.97
CA LEU A 114 0.16 16.44 3.30
C LEU A 114 -0.61 16.45 1.98
N ASP A 115 -0.43 15.45 1.12
CA ASP A 115 -1.12 15.35 -0.17
C ASP A 115 -2.64 15.23 0.01
N ALA A 116 -3.10 14.46 1.00
CA ALA A 116 -4.52 14.36 1.36
C ALA A 116 -5.07 15.70 1.90
N GLY A 117 -4.33 16.37 2.79
CA GLY A 117 -4.72 17.66 3.36
C GLY A 117 -4.80 18.78 2.32
N LEU A 118 -3.80 18.85 1.42
CA LEU A 118 -3.80 19.78 0.30
C LEU A 118 -4.92 19.48 -0.71
N SER A 119 -5.24 18.21 -0.95
CA SER A 119 -6.36 17.81 -1.82
C SER A 119 -7.72 18.26 -1.26
N LEU A 120 -7.92 18.13 0.06
CA LEU A 120 -9.10 18.67 0.75
C LEU A 120 -9.15 20.20 0.61
N LEU A 121 -8.06 20.91 0.95
CA LEU A 121 -7.96 22.37 0.84
C LEU A 121 -8.22 22.87 -0.59
N ALA A 122 -7.67 22.20 -1.61
CA ALA A 122 -7.90 22.54 -3.00
C ALA A 122 -9.37 22.33 -3.42
N ARG A 123 -10.02 21.24 -2.96
CA ARG A 123 -11.43 20.98 -3.27
C ARG A 123 -12.35 22.02 -2.63
N VAL A 124 -12.15 22.34 -1.34
CA VAL A 124 -13.04 23.28 -0.65
C VAL A 124 -12.96 24.69 -1.25
N VAL A 125 -11.77 25.14 -1.63
CA VAL A 125 -11.60 26.41 -2.35
C VAL A 125 -12.24 26.35 -3.75
N SER A 126 -12.12 25.22 -4.47
CA SER A 126 -12.80 25.03 -5.77
C SER A 126 -14.32 25.18 -5.64
N PHE A 127 -14.93 24.62 -4.60
CA PHE A 127 -16.35 24.77 -4.31
C PHE A 127 -16.74 26.22 -4.02
N SER A 128 -15.93 26.96 -3.24
CA SER A 128 -16.15 28.41 -3.01
C SER A 128 -16.04 29.24 -4.29
N VAL A 129 -15.12 28.89 -5.19
CA VAL A 129 -14.90 29.59 -6.49
C VAL A 129 -16.04 29.33 -7.48
N LYS A 130 -16.53 28.09 -7.55
CA LYS A 130 -17.61 27.69 -8.46
C LYS A 130 -19.00 28.05 -7.94
N GLY A 131 -19.18 28.19 -6.62
CA GLY A 131 -20.49 28.35 -6.00
C GLY A 131 -21.29 27.04 -6.00
N SER A 132 -20.62 25.91 -5.76
CA SER A 132 -21.21 24.57 -5.82
C SER A 132 -22.42 24.39 -4.90
N ALA A 133 -23.36 23.56 -5.35
CA ALA A 133 -24.57 23.19 -4.62
C ALA A 133 -24.24 22.51 -3.26
N LYS A 134 -25.22 22.40 -2.37
CA LYS A 134 -24.98 21.77 -1.05
C LYS A 134 -24.75 20.27 -1.21
N GLU A 135 -25.51 19.66 -2.10
CA GLU A 135 -25.57 18.24 -2.41
C GLU A 135 -24.24 17.76 -3.02
N GLU A 136 -23.63 18.55 -3.92
CA GLU A 136 -22.28 18.30 -4.46
C GLU A 136 -21.20 18.28 -3.37
N ARG A 137 -21.35 19.15 -2.36
CA ARG A 137 -20.41 19.27 -1.23
C ARG A 137 -20.59 18.11 -0.26
N GLU A 138 -21.84 17.77 0.07
CA GLU A 138 -22.18 16.63 0.94
C GLU A 138 -21.75 15.28 0.33
N ALA A 139 -21.80 15.13 -1.00
CA ALA A 139 -21.31 13.93 -1.68
C ALA A 139 -19.79 13.78 -1.67
N ALA A 140 -19.02 14.88 -1.79
CA ALA A 140 -17.58 14.83 -2.02
C ALA A 140 -16.71 15.03 -0.77
N LEU A 141 -17.15 15.84 0.20
CA LEU A 141 -16.34 16.20 1.37
C LEU A 141 -16.09 15.03 2.33
N PRO A 142 -17.04 14.12 2.62
CA PRO A 142 -16.80 13.00 3.52
C PRO A 142 -15.66 12.09 3.06
N ALA A 143 -15.57 11.81 1.75
CA ALA A 143 -14.50 10.98 1.18
C ALA A 143 -13.12 11.64 1.34
N LEU A 144 -13.00 12.95 1.07
CA LEU A 144 -11.73 13.68 1.21
C LEU A 144 -11.29 13.81 2.66
N VAL A 145 -12.22 14.01 3.60
CA VAL A 145 -11.92 13.94 5.04
C VAL A 145 -11.48 12.53 5.42
N GLY A 146 -12.14 11.50 4.89
CA GLY A 146 -11.75 10.08 5.03
C GLY A 146 -10.29 9.83 4.65
N CYS A 147 -9.85 10.28 3.47
CA CYS A 147 -8.47 10.14 3.03
C CYS A 147 -7.46 10.80 4.00
N VAL A 148 -7.79 11.96 4.58
CA VAL A 148 -6.92 12.61 5.60
C VAL A 148 -6.86 11.78 6.88
N TRP A 149 -8.00 11.24 7.33
CA TRP A 149 -8.07 10.36 8.50
C TRP A 149 -7.30 9.04 8.29
N GLU A 150 -7.42 8.43 7.11
CA GLU A 150 -6.67 7.23 6.72
C GLU A 150 -5.16 7.48 6.73
N ALA A 151 -4.70 8.57 6.10
CA ALA A 151 -3.30 8.96 6.11
C ALA A 151 -2.78 9.24 7.52
N CYS A 152 -3.56 9.93 8.37
CA CYS A 152 -3.21 10.15 9.78
C CYS A 152 -3.18 8.85 10.59
N ASN A 153 -4.08 7.90 10.31
CA ASN A 153 -4.09 6.58 10.94
C ASN A 153 -2.91 5.70 10.48
N ALA A 154 -2.48 5.83 9.22
CA ALA A 154 -1.25 5.22 8.72
C ALA A 154 -0.01 5.82 9.39
N MET A 155 0.09 7.15 9.47
CA MET A 155 1.16 7.88 10.18
C MET A 155 1.31 7.40 11.64
N LYS A 156 0.21 7.26 12.39
CA LYS A 156 0.23 6.77 13.77
C LYS A 156 0.77 5.33 13.91
N LYS A 157 0.77 4.54 12.83
CA LYS A 157 1.30 3.17 12.73
C LYS A 157 2.70 3.10 12.11
N THR A 158 3.29 4.22 11.67
CA THR A 158 4.66 4.30 11.14
C THR A 158 5.68 3.84 12.18
N PRO A 159 6.72 3.06 11.80
CA PRO A 159 7.80 2.68 12.71
C PRO A 159 8.59 3.92 13.16
N PHE A 160 9.02 3.95 14.43
CA PHE A 160 9.75 5.07 15.04
C PHE A 160 11.20 4.70 15.43
N THR A 161 11.69 3.53 15.00
CA THR A 161 13.08 3.06 15.16
C THR A 161 13.61 2.48 13.85
N ASN A 162 14.92 2.59 13.61
CA ASN A 162 15.59 2.10 12.39
C ASN A 162 15.30 0.62 12.18
N ARG A 163 15.52 -0.16 13.24
CA ARG A 163 15.21 -1.59 13.33
C ARG A 163 13.79 -1.96 12.88
N ALA A 164 12.77 -1.24 13.39
CA ALA A 164 11.38 -1.52 13.04
C ALA A 164 11.05 -1.12 11.59
N ALA A 165 11.68 -0.07 11.06
CA ALA A 165 11.53 0.34 9.66
C ALA A 165 12.20 -0.67 8.71
N ILE A 166 13.41 -1.13 9.06
CA ILE A 166 14.16 -2.14 8.30
C ILE A 166 13.43 -3.49 8.31
N GLY A 167 12.96 -3.96 9.47
CA GLY A 167 12.17 -5.19 9.57
C GLY A 167 10.90 -5.17 8.71
N ARG A 168 10.20 -4.01 8.63
CA ARG A 168 9.07 -3.85 7.70
C ARG A 168 9.52 -3.86 6.24
N SER A 169 10.65 -3.26 5.90
CA SER A 169 11.16 -3.26 4.53
C SER A 169 11.64 -4.65 4.08
N LEU A 170 12.20 -5.47 4.99
CA LEU A 170 12.50 -6.89 4.74
C LEU A 170 11.21 -7.71 4.54
N ALA A 171 10.18 -7.45 5.33
CA ALA A 171 8.88 -8.10 5.18
C ALA A 171 8.19 -7.75 3.84
N GLN A 172 8.44 -6.55 3.30
CA GLN A 172 7.97 -6.17 1.96
C GLN A 172 8.70 -6.96 0.85
N VAL A 173 10.02 -7.17 0.97
CA VAL A 173 10.75 -8.06 0.04
C VAL A 173 10.20 -9.49 0.11
N ALA A 174 9.99 -10.02 1.33
CA ALA A 174 9.35 -11.32 1.51
C ALA A 174 7.90 -11.39 1.00
N THR A 175 7.26 -10.25 0.72
CA THR A 175 5.95 -10.19 0.08
C THR A 175 6.07 -10.26 -1.44
N SER A 176 6.94 -9.46 -2.09
CA SER A 176 7.07 -9.55 -3.56
C SER A 176 7.61 -10.92 -4.00
N VAL A 177 8.54 -11.52 -3.24
CA VAL A 177 9.00 -12.90 -3.48
C VAL A 177 7.84 -13.91 -3.43
N LYS A 178 6.81 -13.70 -2.60
CA LYS A 178 5.60 -14.55 -2.60
C LYS A 178 4.66 -14.25 -3.76
N ASP A 179 4.57 -12.99 -4.19
CA ASP A 179 3.78 -12.60 -5.35
C ASP A 179 4.34 -13.27 -6.62
N VAL A 180 5.68 -13.26 -6.81
CA VAL A 180 6.35 -14.00 -7.89
C VAL A 180 6.11 -15.52 -7.79
N LEU A 181 6.15 -16.10 -6.58
CA LEU A 181 5.83 -17.53 -6.40
C LEU A 181 4.37 -17.88 -6.70
N ARG A 182 3.43 -16.94 -6.51
CA ARG A 182 2.04 -17.09 -6.94
C ARG A 182 1.97 -17.05 -8.47
N GLU A 183 2.59 -16.05 -9.11
CA GLU A 183 2.61 -15.91 -10.57
C GLU A 183 3.21 -17.15 -11.27
N ILE A 184 4.27 -17.75 -10.72
CA ILE A 184 4.83 -19.02 -11.21
C ILE A 184 3.91 -20.23 -10.91
N GLY A 185 3.05 -20.13 -9.90
CA GLY A 185 1.95 -21.07 -9.70
C GLY A 185 0.89 -20.97 -10.80
N ASP A 186 0.45 -19.75 -11.08
CA ASP A 186 -0.61 -19.44 -12.05
C ASP A 186 -0.22 -19.87 -13.48
N MET A 187 1.07 -19.80 -13.83
CA MET A 187 1.60 -20.34 -15.10
C MET A 187 1.35 -21.85 -15.32
N ARG A 188 1.11 -22.64 -14.26
CA ARG A 188 0.83 -24.09 -14.39
C ARG A 188 -0.62 -24.43 -14.68
N GLU A 189 -1.57 -23.59 -14.23
CA GLU A 189 -2.98 -23.94 -14.27
C GLU A 189 -3.62 -23.66 -15.64
N GLY A 190 -2.91 -22.91 -16.49
CA GLY A 190 -3.38 -22.44 -17.79
C GLY A 190 -4.45 -21.36 -17.63
N LYS A 191 -4.64 -20.53 -18.67
CA LYS A 191 -5.88 -19.74 -18.74
C LYS A 191 -7.02 -20.73 -19.01
N PRO A 192 -8.11 -20.77 -18.21
CA PRO A 192 -9.31 -21.45 -18.64
C PRO A 192 -9.83 -20.75 -19.89
N ALA A 193 -9.79 -21.43 -21.04
CA ALA A 193 -10.51 -21.00 -22.22
C ALA A 193 -12.03 -21.01 -21.91
N ASP A 194 -12.74 -20.05 -22.49
CA ASP A 194 -14.18 -19.84 -22.36
C ASP A 194 -14.75 -19.61 -20.95
N GLN A 195 -14.70 -18.35 -20.51
CA GLN A 195 -15.94 -17.70 -20.07
C GLN A 195 -16.42 -16.77 -21.17
N ALA A 196 -17.22 -17.32 -22.08
CA ALA A 196 -18.01 -16.54 -23.01
C ALA A 196 -19.06 -15.70 -22.25
N ASP A 197 -19.33 -14.49 -22.74
CA ASP A 197 -20.38 -13.63 -22.21
C ASP A 197 -21.76 -14.32 -22.31
N ASP A 198 -22.37 -14.67 -21.18
CA ASP A 198 -23.82 -14.90 -21.08
C ASP A 198 -24.51 -13.78 -20.30
N CYS A 199 -24.79 -12.69 -21.00
CA CYS A 199 -25.81 -11.72 -20.60
C CYS A 199 -27.20 -12.17 -21.09
N GLY A 200 -27.72 -13.27 -20.53
CA GLY A 200 -28.98 -13.90 -20.90
C GLY A 200 -30.04 -13.87 -19.79
N CYS A 201 -30.89 -12.84 -19.76
CA CYS A 201 -32.01 -12.79 -18.82
C CYS A 201 -33.16 -13.74 -19.21
N GLY A 202 -33.80 -14.36 -18.21
CA GLY A 202 -35.22 -14.76 -18.33
C GLY A 202 -35.56 -16.24 -18.15
N HIS A 203 -36.07 -16.55 -16.95
CA HIS A 203 -37.11 -17.54 -16.62
C HIS A 203 -37.18 -18.90 -17.36
N SER A 204 -37.28 -19.98 -16.57
CA SER A 204 -37.96 -21.21 -16.99
C SER A 204 -38.91 -21.67 -15.88
N HIS A 205 -40.03 -22.28 -16.29
CA HIS A 205 -41.14 -22.63 -15.41
C HIS A 205 -41.00 -24.02 -14.75
N ASP A 206 -41.83 -24.19 -13.73
CA ASP A 206 -42.08 -25.41 -12.95
C ASP A 206 -42.75 -26.54 -13.76
N GLU A 207 -42.81 -27.73 -13.14
CA GLU A 207 -43.61 -28.93 -13.47
C GLU A 207 -43.14 -29.85 -14.63
N THR A 208 -43.19 -31.20 -14.53
CA THR A 208 -43.39 -32.16 -13.40
C THR A 208 -42.99 -33.60 -13.81
N VAL A 209 -42.61 -34.44 -12.81
CA VAL A 209 -42.70 -35.94 -12.69
C VAL A 209 -42.11 -36.88 -13.80
N ALA A 210 -41.68 -38.13 -13.55
CA ALA A 210 -41.91 -39.06 -12.42
C ALA A 210 -40.76 -40.10 -12.21
N SER A 211 -40.62 -40.60 -10.95
CA SER A 211 -40.24 -41.96 -10.47
C SER A 211 -39.21 -42.84 -11.24
N ALA A 212 -38.30 -43.64 -10.65
CA ALA A 212 -38.17 -44.23 -9.30
C ALA A 212 -36.84 -45.06 -9.24
N SER A 213 -36.35 -45.65 -8.14
CA SER A 213 -36.45 -45.40 -6.68
C SER A 213 -35.65 -46.48 -5.91
N HIS A 214 -34.87 -46.16 -4.87
CA HIS A 214 -34.38 -47.16 -3.89
C HIS A 214 -34.08 -46.55 -2.51
N SER A 215 -34.22 -47.37 -1.46
CA SER A 215 -34.17 -46.99 -0.04
C SER A 215 -32.99 -47.63 0.70
N HIS A 216 -32.49 -46.99 1.78
CA HIS A 216 -32.59 -47.50 3.17
C HIS A 216 -31.88 -46.58 4.19
N SER A 217 -32.03 -46.90 5.48
CA SER A 217 -31.97 -45.99 6.65
C SER A 217 -30.74 -46.12 7.56
N HIS A 218 -30.58 -45.14 8.46
CA HIS A 218 -30.22 -45.19 9.91
C HIS A 218 -29.43 -43.91 10.27
N ASP A 219 -29.88 -42.99 11.13
CA ASP A 219 -30.23 -43.01 12.58
C ASP A 219 -29.05 -42.58 13.49
N HIS A 220 -29.39 -41.99 14.64
CA HIS A 220 -28.58 -41.43 15.73
C HIS A 220 -28.04 -40.00 15.49
N GLY A 221 -28.14 -39.04 16.42
CA GLY A 221 -28.80 -39.08 17.73
C GLY A 221 -28.27 -37.98 18.66
N HIS A 222 -28.97 -36.85 18.77
CA HIS A 222 -28.52 -35.72 19.61
C HIS A 222 -29.01 -35.85 21.06
N GLY A 223 -28.08 -36.08 21.99
CA GLY A 223 -28.30 -35.92 23.43
C GLY A 223 -28.27 -34.44 23.88
N PRO A 224 -28.94 -34.08 24.98
CA PRO A 224 -29.18 -32.69 25.36
C PRO A 224 -28.20 -32.14 26.42
N CYS A 225 -28.42 -30.86 26.78
CA CYS A 225 -27.91 -30.09 27.93
C CYS A 225 -26.40 -29.72 27.93
N GLY A 226 -26.00 -28.57 28.49
CA GLY A 226 -26.77 -27.55 29.21
C GLY A 226 -26.10 -26.17 29.18
N HIS A 227 -26.80 -25.13 29.66
CA HIS A 227 -26.20 -23.83 29.95
C HIS A 227 -25.33 -23.93 31.21
N ASP A 228 -24.21 -23.21 31.24
CA ASP A 228 -23.73 -22.62 32.50
C ASP A 228 -22.99 -21.31 32.23
N HIS A 229 -23.25 -20.29 33.05
CA HIS A 229 -22.63 -18.97 32.97
C HIS A 229 -21.76 -18.75 34.21
N GLY A 230 -20.45 -19.00 34.08
CA GLY A 230 -19.45 -18.65 35.09
C GLY A 230 -18.79 -17.31 34.79
N HIS A 231 -19.12 -16.27 35.55
CA HIS A 231 -18.30 -15.06 35.67
C HIS A 231 -17.39 -15.20 36.88
N ASP A 232 -16.08 -15.01 36.70
CA ASP A 232 -15.16 -14.69 37.80
C ASP A 232 -14.27 -13.51 37.36
N HIS A 233 -14.18 -12.52 38.24
CA HIS A 233 -13.34 -11.33 38.09
C HIS A 233 -12.44 -11.22 39.31
N ASP A 234 -11.17 -11.62 39.20
CA ASP A 234 -10.16 -11.34 40.21
C ASP A 234 -9.44 -10.02 39.93
N HIS A 235 -9.58 -9.07 40.86
CA HIS A 235 -8.84 -7.83 40.90
C HIS A 235 -7.91 -7.84 42.13
N ASP A 236 -6.59 -7.84 41.92
CA ASP A 236 -5.63 -7.52 42.97
C ASP A 236 -5.36 -6.00 42.96
N HIS A 237 -5.70 -5.34 44.07
CA HIS A 237 -5.39 -3.94 44.34
C HIS A 237 -4.48 -3.82 45.57
N SER A 238 -3.19 -4.07 45.36
CA SER A 238 -2.15 -3.81 46.36
C SER A 238 -1.83 -2.31 46.51
N GLY A 239 -2.67 -1.63 47.29
CA GLY A 239 -2.36 -0.50 48.18
C GLY A 239 -1.55 0.70 47.68
N HIS A 240 -2.21 1.86 47.54
CA HIS A 240 -1.57 3.15 47.85
C HIS A 240 -2.50 4.06 48.67
N LEU A 241 -1.91 4.75 49.65
CA LEU A 241 -2.59 5.54 50.67
C LEU A 241 -3.11 6.88 50.13
N HIS A 242 -4.29 7.28 50.61
CA HIS A 242 -4.82 8.63 50.39
C HIS A 242 -4.24 9.63 51.39
N THR A 243 -3.90 10.83 50.90
CA THR A 243 -3.93 12.06 51.69
C THR A 243 -4.90 13.03 51.03
N HIS A 244 -6.00 13.35 51.71
CA HIS A 244 -6.92 14.40 51.30
C HIS A 244 -6.30 15.78 51.55
N ASP A 245 -6.54 16.70 50.63
CA ASP A 245 -6.68 18.12 50.95
C ASP A 245 -7.97 18.62 50.28
N HIS A 246 -8.69 19.50 50.96
CA HIS A 246 -9.99 20.03 50.54
C HIS A 246 -9.96 21.56 50.55
N SER A 247 -10.23 22.14 49.39
CA SER A 247 -10.80 23.48 49.24
C SER A 247 -11.77 23.36 48.08
N ASP A 248 -13.06 23.13 48.37
CA ASP A 248 -14.04 24.20 48.53
C ASP A 248 -14.12 25.08 47.28
N HIS A 249 -15.17 24.87 46.45
CA HIS A 249 -16.13 25.91 46.11
C HIS A 249 -17.25 25.39 45.20
N GLY A 250 -18.43 26.03 45.33
CA GLY A 250 -19.26 26.33 44.16
C GLY A 250 -20.36 25.34 43.81
N GLN A 251 -21.52 25.51 44.44
CA GLN A 251 -22.78 24.91 43.98
C GLN A 251 -23.20 25.46 42.62
N CYS A 252 -23.59 24.58 41.69
CA CYS A 252 -24.67 24.85 40.73
C CYS A 252 -25.18 23.54 40.11
N GLY A 253 -26.39 23.11 40.51
CA GLY A 253 -27.08 22.02 39.83
C GLY A 253 -27.91 22.53 38.66
N HIS A 254 -28.21 21.65 37.70
CA HIS A 254 -29.38 21.79 36.82
C HIS A 254 -29.83 20.41 36.33
N ASP A 255 -31.13 20.14 36.47
CA ASP A 255 -31.80 18.93 36.02
C ASP A 255 -32.25 19.01 34.56
N HIS A 256 -32.71 17.85 34.05
CA HIS A 256 -33.51 17.63 32.84
C HIS A 256 -32.73 17.65 31.49
N SER A 257 -33.09 16.87 30.46
CA SER A 257 -34.21 15.93 30.31
C SER A 257 -33.87 14.83 29.30
N HIS A 258 -34.39 13.61 29.48
CA HIS A 258 -34.34 12.56 28.45
C HIS A 258 -35.53 12.67 27.50
N GLY A 259 -35.28 13.09 26.25
CA GLY A 259 -36.24 13.01 25.15
C GLY A 259 -35.79 11.94 24.14
N GLY A 260 -36.45 10.77 24.16
CA GLY A 260 -36.15 9.70 23.19
C GLY A 260 -36.79 9.96 21.83
N HIS A 261 -36.17 9.47 20.75
CA HIS A 261 -36.81 9.37 19.45
C HIS A 261 -36.57 8.02 18.76
N SER A 262 -37.65 7.54 18.15
CA SER A 262 -37.82 6.24 17.52
C SER A 262 -36.76 5.93 16.46
N HIS A 263 -36.32 4.67 16.42
CA HIS A 263 -35.83 4.07 15.18
C HIS A 263 -37.01 3.88 14.23
N SER A 264 -36.79 4.14 12.95
CA SER A 264 -37.65 3.70 11.84
C SER A 264 -36.72 3.22 10.73
N GLY A 265 -36.97 2.02 10.21
CA GLY A 265 -36.05 1.32 9.30
C GLY A 265 -36.30 1.59 7.81
N HIS A 266 -35.74 0.69 6.98
CA HIS A 266 -35.63 0.73 5.50
C HIS A 266 -34.60 1.76 4.98
N GLY A 267 -33.84 1.48 3.93
CA GLY A 267 -33.73 0.24 3.13
C GLY A 267 -32.71 0.37 2.00
N HIS A 268 -32.15 -0.77 1.60
CA HIS A 268 -31.22 -1.06 0.49
C HIS A 268 -30.90 0.01 -0.59
N SER A 269 -29.61 0.13 -0.93
CA SER A 269 -29.11 -0.20 -2.28
C SER A 269 -27.57 -0.12 -2.35
N HIS A 270 -26.93 -1.23 -2.75
CA HIS A 270 -25.53 -1.21 -3.18
C HIS A 270 -25.50 -1.20 -4.71
N ALA A 271 -24.73 -0.27 -5.29
CA ALA A 271 -24.36 -0.27 -6.70
C ALA A 271 -22.84 -0.06 -6.78
N PRO A 272 -22.08 -0.98 -7.41
CA PRO A 272 -20.64 -0.82 -7.55
C PRO A 272 -20.34 -0.01 -8.82
N VAL A 273 -19.53 1.05 -8.68
CA VAL A 273 -18.92 1.76 -9.82
C VAL A 273 -17.43 1.97 -9.54
N HIS A 274 -16.65 0.95 -9.88
CA HIS A 274 -15.22 1.10 -10.15
C HIS A 274 -15.06 1.80 -11.51
N ALA A 275 -14.28 2.88 -11.54
CA ALA A 275 -13.77 3.46 -12.78
C ALA A 275 -12.40 4.09 -12.53
N HIS A 276 -11.33 3.29 -12.68
CA HIS A 276 -9.97 3.81 -12.80
C HIS A 276 -9.74 4.23 -14.26
N GLY A 277 -9.59 5.53 -14.51
CA GLY A 277 -9.20 6.08 -15.80
C GLY A 277 -7.80 6.66 -15.75
N HIS A 278 -6.78 5.89 -16.17
CA HIS A 278 -5.44 6.42 -16.42
C HIS A 278 -5.29 6.78 -17.90
N SER A 279 -5.21 8.07 -18.20
CA SER A 279 -4.98 8.57 -19.56
C SER A 279 -3.50 8.93 -19.77
N HIS A 280 -2.75 8.09 -20.50
CA HIS A 280 -1.45 8.47 -21.05
C HIS A 280 -1.62 9.01 -22.48
N GLY A 281 -1.53 10.33 -22.64
CA GLY A 281 -1.50 10.97 -23.95
C GLY A 281 -0.06 11.04 -24.48
N HIS A 282 0.23 10.29 -25.54
CA HIS A 282 1.46 10.49 -26.32
C HIS A 282 1.26 11.55 -27.40
N ASN A 283 2.16 12.53 -27.41
CA ASN A 283 2.11 13.71 -28.26
C ASN A 283 3.09 13.55 -29.42
N HIS A 284 2.59 13.35 -30.65
CA HIS A 284 3.42 13.41 -31.86
C HIS A 284 3.11 14.68 -32.65
N GLY A 285 4.15 15.49 -32.85
CA GLY A 285 4.06 16.76 -33.58
C GLY A 285 3.86 16.60 -35.09
N PRO A 286 3.40 17.65 -35.78
CA PRO A 286 3.00 17.55 -37.17
C PRO A 286 4.19 17.65 -38.13
N SER A 287 4.24 16.76 -39.11
CA SER A 287 4.99 16.95 -40.35
C SER A 287 4.08 16.56 -41.50
N GLY A 288 3.41 17.55 -42.07
CA GLY A 288 2.48 17.35 -43.18
C GLY A 288 3.18 17.46 -44.52
N HIS A 289 2.80 16.60 -45.46
CA HIS A 289 3.01 16.84 -46.89
C HIS A 289 1.75 16.47 -47.66
N SER A 290 1.13 17.50 -48.25
CA SER A 290 0.03 17.38 -49.20
C SER A 290 0.57 17.45 -50.62
N HIS A 291 0.21 16.48 -51.48
CA HIS A 291 0.25 16.66 -52.93
C HIS A 291 -1.02 16.08 -53.57
N ALA A 292 -1.48 16.73 -54.63
CA ALA A 292 -2.80 16.53 -55.21
C ALA A 292 -2.76 15.71 -56.51
N HIS A 293 -3.92 15.11 -56.85
CA HIS A 293 -4.47 14.81 -58.19
C HIS A 293 -3.59 15.19 -59.41
N TYR A 294 -3.45 14.37 -60.47
CA TYR A 294 -4.54 13.83 -61.32
C TYR A 294 -4.02 12.68 -62.27
N PRO A 295 -4.71 12.19 -63.32
CA PRO A 295 -4.94 10.74 -63.50
C PRO A 295 -4.13 10.06 -64.63
N GLY A 296 -4.15 8.72 -64.65
CA GLY A 296 -3.76 7.86 -65.78
C GLY A 296 -4.32 6.44 -65.59
N HIS A 297 -4.88 5.85 -66.65
CA HIS A 297 -5.54 4.53 -66.64
C HIS A 297 -4.59 3.44 -67.16
N GLU A 298 -4.92 2.19 -66.84
CA GLU A 298 -4.51 0.93 -67.50
C GLU A 298 -3.09 0.34 -67.31
N ASP A 299 -3.12 -0.83 -66.65
CA ASP A 299 -2.61 -2.14 -67.12
C ASP A 299 -1.09 -2.44 -67.08
N CYS A 300 -0.70 -3.22 -66.07
CA CYS A 300 -0.03 -4.51 -66.28
C CYS A 300 -0.08 -5.35 -64.98
N GLY A 301 -0.59 -6.59 -65.05
CA GLY A 301 -0.55 -7.52 -63.91
C GLY A 301 0.77 -8.31 -63.85
N HIS A 302 1.12 -8.84 -62.68
CA HIS A 302 1.64 -10.21 -62.48
C HIS A 302 1.77 -10.55 -60.97
N ASP A 303 1.76 -11.85 -60.68
CA ASP A 303 2.18 -12.53 -59.44
C ASP A 303 1.50 -12.14 -58.11
N HIS A 304 0.44 -12.88 -57.80
CA HIS A 304 0.14 -13.23 -56.41
C HIS A 304 1.10 -14.33 -55.95
N GLY A 305 2.30 -13.94 -55.54
CA GLY A 305 3.13 -14.75 -54.67
C GLY A 305 2.44 -14.84 -53.30
N ASP A 306 1.83 -15.98 -53.01
CA ASP A 306 1.22 -16.30 -51.72
C ASP A 306 2.32 -16.61 -50.70
N GLU A 307 3.05 -15.57 -50.29
CA GLU A 307 3.78 -15.58 -49.03
C GLU A 307 2.78 -15.27 -47.92
N SER A 308 2.11 -16.33 -47.46
CA SER A 308 1.33 -16.30 -46.24
C SER A 308 2.24 -15.84 -45.12
N VAL A 309 2.06 -14.60 -44.66
CA VAL A 309 2.70 -14.15 -43.43
C VAL A 309 2.17 -15.04 -42.31
N GLU A 310 2.98 -16.02 -41.90
CA GLU A 310 2.68 -16.81 -40.72
C GLU A 310 2.48 -15.81 -39.58
N SER A 311 1.24 -15.72 -39.11
CA SER A 311 0.96 -15.11 -37.83
C SER A 311 1.83 -15.86 -36.83
N LEU A 312 2.82 -15.16 -36.28
CA LEU A 312 3.64 -15.66 -35.19
C LEU A 312 2.72 -15.83 -33.98
N GLU A 313 2.01 -16.97 -33.95
CA GLU A 313 1.37 -17.51 -32.76
C GLU A 313 2.51 -17.79 -31.79
N PHE A 314 2.79 -16.80 -30.93
CA PHE A 314 3.54 -17.03 -29.72
C PHE A 314 2.79 -18.09 -28.95
N ASN A 315 3.38 -19.28 -28.85
CA ASN A 315 2.84 -20.33 -28.03
C ASN A 315 2.99 -19.90 -26.57
N ASP A 316 1.91 -19.34 -26.00
CA ASP A 316 1.82 -18.95 -24.59
C ASP A 316 2.01 -20.16 -23.64
N GLU A 317 1.94 -21.39 -24.15
CA GLU A 317 2.11 -22.64 -23.40
C GLU A 317 3.60 -23.07 -23.31
N LEU A 318 4.07 -23.30 -22.09
CA LEU A 318 5.39 -23.83 -21.78
C LEU A 318 5.55 -25.27 -22.29
N SER A 319 6.69 -25.60 -22.91
CA SER A 319 7.06 -26.99 -23.19
C SER A 319 7.28 -27.81 -21.90
N PRO A 320 7.29 -29.16 -21.96
CA PRO A 320 7.65 -29.98 -20.81
C PRO A 320 9.02 -29.64 -20.20
N GLU A 321 9.99 -29.29 -21.04
CA GLU A 321 11.34 -28.89 -20.66
C GLU A 321 11.37 -27.47 -20.07
N GLU A 322 10.61 -26.52 -20.64
CA GLU A 322 10.44 -25.17 -20.06
C GLU A 322 9.70 -25.21 -18.71
N MET A 323 8.76 -26.14 -18.54
CA MET A 323 8.10 -26.41 -17.27
C MET A 323 9.07 -26.99 -16.22
N GLU A 324 10.04 -27.83 -16.61
CA GLU A 324 11.09 -28.31 -15.71
C GLU A 324 11.97 -27.15 -15.20
N VAL A 325 12.30 -26.19 -16.08
CA VAL A 325 13.04 -24.97 -15.71
C VAL A 325 12.22 -24.06 -14.79
N ALA A 326 10.92 -23.91 -15.04
CA ALA A 326 10.01 -23.17 -14.17
C ALA A 326 9.91 -23.81 -12.78
N ASP A 327 9.90 -25.13 -12.71
CA ASP A 327 9.81 -25.90 -11.47
C ASP A 327 11.09 -25.79 -10.63
N ALA A 328 12.26 -25.93 -11.25
CA ALA A 328 13.54 -25.71 -10.58
C ALA A 328 13.70 -24.25 -10.13
N THR A 329 13.26 -23.27 -10.94
CA THR A 329 13.29 -21.85 -10.58
C THR A 329 12.34 -21.53 -9.41
N LYS A 330 11.15 -22.14 -9.37
CA LYS A 330 10.24 -22.09 -8.22
C LYS A 330 10.90 -22.62 -6.95
N GLY A 331 11.70 -23.70 -7.05
CA GLY A 331 12.51 -24.23 -5.96
C GLY A 331 13.56 -23.24 -5.43
N VAL A 332 14.28 -22.57 -6.33
CA VAL A 332 15.23 -21.49 -5.98
C VAL A 332 14.51 -20.35 -5.26
N ILE A 333 13.42 -19.81 -5.81
CA ILE A 333 12.72 -18.66 -5.24
C ILE A 333 12.06 -19.02 -3.88
N THR A 334 11.55 -20.25 -3.73
CA THR A 334 11.02 -20.74 -2.45
C THR A 334 12.12 -20.77 -1.38
N SER A 335 13.32 -21.24 -1.75
CA SER A 335 14.48 -21.26 -0.85
C SER A 335 14.94 -19.83 -0.51
N VAL A 336 14.93 -18.90 -1.47
CA VAL A 336 15.25 -17.48 -1.25
C VAL A 336 14.23 -16.83 -0.31
N LEU A 337 12.95 -17.16 -0.41
CA LEU A 337 11.93 -16.69 0.52
C LEU A 337 12.25 -17.12 1.97
N ASP A 338 12.71 -18.34 2.17
CA ASP A 338 13.12 -18.83 3.50
C ASP A 338 14.39 -18.15 4.01
N PHE A 339 15.38 -17.90 3.14
CA PHE A 339 16.54 -17.06 3.48
C PHE A 339 16.11 -15.64 3.92
N VAL A 340 15.20 -14.98 3.19
CA VAL A 340 14.68 -13.65 3.57
C VAL A 340 13.89 -13.71 4.88
N LYS A 341 13.15 -14.79 5.18
CA LYS A 341 12.54 -14.99 6.51
C LYS A 341 13.59 -15.06 7.62
N GLN A 342 14.76 -15.67 7.39
CA GLN A 342 15.84 -15.68 8.39
C GLN A 342 16.39 -14.27 8.67
N LEU A 343 16.42 -13.38 7.68
CA LEU A 343 16.79 -11.98 7.87
C LEU A 343 15.79 -11.21 8.76
N LEU A 344 14.51 -11.61 8.81
CA LEU A 344 13.55 -11.04 9.77
C LEU A 344 13.94 -11.36 11.22
N TYR A 345 14.42 -12.58 11.50
CA TYR A 345 14.93 -12.92 12.84
C TYR A 345 16.23 -12.18 13.16
N VAL A 346 17.15 -12.05 12.19
CA VAL A 346 18.36 -11.21 12.33
C VAL A 346 17.98 -9.76 12.68
N ALA A 347 16.98 -9.20 12.01
CA ALA A 347 16.47 -7.86 12.25
C ALA A 347 15.61 -7.75 13.52
N ALA A 348 15.14 -8.84 14.12
CA ALA A 348 14.35 -8.86 15.35
C ALA A 348 15.17 -9.06 16.65
N ASP A 349 16.35 -9.68 16.55
CA ASP A 349 17.27 -10.02 17.66
C ASP A 349 17.47 -8.91 18.73
N PRO A 350 16.81 -9.01 19.90
CA PRO A 350 16.78 -7.94 20.90
C PRO A 350 18.11 -7.73 21.63
N GLN A 351 19.12 -8.58 21.44
CA GLN A 351 20.44 -8.40 22.08
C GLN A 351 21.26 -7.27 21.45
N GLN A 352 20.80 -6.70 20.34
CA GLN A 352 21.51 -5.64 19.62
C GLN A 352 21.08 -4.25 20.08
N GLY A 353 22.06 -3.36 20.22
CA GLY A 353 21.84 -1.97 20.56
C GLY A 353 21.12 -1.18 19.47
N ASN A 354 20.69 0.03 19.82
CA ASN A 354 20.17 1.02 18.86
C ASN A 354 21.26 2.04 18.47
N ASP A 355 22.52 1.63 18.42
CA ASP A 355 23.63 2.50 18.05
C ASP A 355 23.78 2.64 16.52
N GLU A 356 24.69 3.51 16.12
CA GLU A 356 24.95 3.84 14.71
C GLU A 356 25.53 2.63 13.94
N SER A 357 26.37 1.82 14.59
CA SER A 357 26.93 0.60 13.99
C SER A 357 25.86 -0.47 13.76
N SER A 358 24.98 -0.68 14.75
CA SER A 358 23.82 -1.58 14.66
C SER A 358 22.81 -1.12 13.59
N THR A 359 22.69 0.20 13.40
CA THR A 359 21.89 0.77 12.31
C THR A 359 22.56 0.51 10.95
N LEU A 360 23.85 0.79 10.81
CA LEU A 360 24.57 0.73 9.54
C LEU A 360 24.58 -0.68 8.94
N TYR A 361 24.90 -1.72 9.71
CA TYR A 361 24.93 -3.09 9.17
C TYR A 361 23.52 -3.56 8.76
N LEU A 362 22.46 -3.17 9.49
CA LEU A 362 21.07 -3.50 9.11
C LEU A 362 20.65 -2.82 7.81
N GLU A 363 21.10 -1.58 7.58
CA GLU A 363 20.85 -0.87 6.31
C GLU A 363 21.61 -1.53 5.14
N ASN A 364 22.83 -2.03 5.37
CA ASN A 364 23.58 -2.81 4.37
C ASN A 364 22.89 -4.16 4.06
N VAL A 365 22.51 -4.93 5.09
CA VAL A 365 21.74 -6.18 4.93
C VAL A 365 20.44 -5.92 4.15
N LEU A 366 19.71 -4.84 4.48
CA LEU A 366 18.50 -4.47 3.76
C LEU A 366 18.77 -4.08 2.30
N LYS A 367 19.85 -3.34 2.04
CA LYS A 367 20.26 -2.94 0.69
C LYS A 367 20.50 -4.17 -0.19
N HIS A 368 21.29 -5.14 0.28
CA HIS A 368 21.54 -6.37 -0.46
C HIS A 368 20.27 -7.24 -0.58
N CYS A 369 19.43 -7.30 0.46
CA CYS A 369 18.15 -8.02 0.41
C CYS A 369 17.17 -7.41 -0.61
N LYS A 370 17.14 -6.08 -0.77
CA LYS A 370 16.36 -5.41 -1.83
C LYS A 370 16.86 -5.78 -3.23
N SER A 371 18.18 -5.80 -3.45
CA SER A 371 18.75 -6.29 -4.70
C SER A 371 18.41 -7.76 -4.95
N LEU A 372 18.41 -8.61 -3.92
CA LEU A 372 18.01 -10.00 -4.04
C LEU A 372 16.53 -10.16 -4.42
N GLY A 373 15.65 -9.27 -3.93
CA GLY A 373 14.25 -9.18 -4.38
C GLY A 373 14.12 -8.86 -5.86
N VAL A 374 14.90 -7.89 -6.37
CA VAL A 374 14.93 -7.58 -7.82
C VAL A 374 15.38 -8.79 -8.64
N GLU A 375 16.42 -9.50 -8.20
CA GLU A 375 16.86 -10.72 -8.90
C GLU A 375 15.78 -11.83 -8.89
N VAL A 376 14.90 -11.88 -7.88
CA VAL A 376 13.73 -12.78 -7.84
C VAL A 376 12.63 -12.35 -8.81
N ASP A 377 12.29 -11.07 -8.85
CA ASP A 377 11.30 -10.55 -9.81
C ASP A 377 11.79 -10.85 -11.26
N GLU A 378 13.09 -10.71 -11.51
CA GLU A 378 13.74 -11.03 -12.79
C GLU A 378 13.79 -12.54 -13.07
N PHE A 379 14.00 -13.40 -12.06
CA PHE A 379 13.85 -14.85 -12.22
C PHE A 379 12.44 -15.21 -12.72
N GLY A 380 11.39 -14.56 -12.17
CA GLY A 380 10.01 -14.76 -12.63
C GLY A 380 9.80 -14.30 -14.07
N ALA A 381 10.34 -13.12 -14.43
CA ALA A 381 10.23 -12.58 -15.78
C ALA A 381 10.90 -13.46 -16.85
N SER A 382 12.06 -14.05 -16.54
CA SER A 382 12.80 -14.92 -17.48
C SER A 382 12.16 -16.31 -17.73
N LEU A 383 11.02 -16.63 -17.09
CA LEU A 383 10.30 -17.90 -17.27
C LEU A 383 9.19 -17.87 -18.32
N TYR A 384 8.78 -16.70 -18.80
CA TYR A 384 7.80 -16.60 -19.89
C TYR A 384 8.41 -17.06 -21.23
N PRO A 385 7.65 -17.75 -22.11
CA PRO A 385 8.16 -18.18 -23.41
C PRO A 385 8.57 -17.01 -24.33
N PRO A 386 9.67 -17.12 -25.10
CA PRO A 386 10.72 -18.15 -24.99
C PRO A 386 11.63 -17.89 -23.79
N GLN A 387 11.89 -18.91 -22.97
CA GLN A 387 12.61 -18.73 -21.71
C GLN A 387 14.05 -18.21 -21.86
N GLU A 388 14.44 -17.31 -20.96
CA GLU A 388 15.72 -16.60 -21.05
C GLU A 388 16.87 -17.35 -20.35
N ILE A 389 17.18 -18.56 -20.83
CA ILE A 389 18.12 -19.52 -20.21
C ILE A 389 19.46 -18.89 -19.77
N ASN A 390 20.05 -17.98 -20.55
CA ASN A 390 21.28 -17.29 -20.18
C ASN A 390 21.08 -16.27 -19.05
N GLN A 391 19.95 -15.56 -19.03
CA GLN A 391 19.62 -14.63 -17.95
C GLN A 391 19.42 -15.38 -16.64
N LEU A 392 18.74 -16.53 -16.65
CA LEU A 392 18.58 -17.41 -15.48
C LEU A 392 19.95 -17.82 -14.89
N ARG A 393 20.93 -18.22 -15.72
CA ARG A 393 22.30 -18.53 -15.26
C ARG A 393 23.01 -17.34 -14.61
N ASP A 394 22.83 -16.14 -15.15
CA ASP A 394 23.38 -14.90 -14.57
C ASP A 394 22.69 -14.56 -13.24
N ARG A 395 21.35 -14.65 -13.15
CA ARG A 395 20.58 -14.39 -11.92
C ARG A 395 20.97 -15.35 -10.79
N ILE A 396 21.28 -16.62 -11.09
CA ILE A 396 21.84 -17.57 -10.10
C ILE A 396 23.17 -17.06 -9.52
N THR A 397 24.07 -16.57 -10.37
CA THR A 397 25.39 -16.10 -9.93
C THR A 397 25.29 -14.81 -9.11
N LYS A 398 24.43 -13.88 -9.52
CA LYS A 398 24.18 -12.62 -8.81
C LYS A 398 23.50 -12.84 -7.46
N SER A 399 22.50 -13.73 -7.39
CA SER A 399 21.78 -14.02 -6.14
C SER A 399 22.68 -14.70 -5.10
N ASP A 400 23.56 -15.64 -5.48
CA ASP A 400 24.56 -16.22 -4.56
C ASP A 400 25.54 -15.15 -4.02
N ALA A 401 26.06 -14.28 -4.88
CA ALA A 401 26.93 -13.18 -4.47
C ALA A 401 26.25 -12.17 -3.50
N LEU A 402 24.95 -11.92 -3.70
CA LEU A 402 24.16 -11.08 -2.79
C LEU A 402 23.91 -11.76 -1.44
N MET A 403 23.64 -13.06 -1.40
CA MET A 403 23.49 -13.81 -0.14
C MET A 403 24.79 -13.86 0.66
N GLU A 404 25.95 -14.07 0.02
CA GLU A 404 27.25 -14.01 0.70
C GLU A 404 27.58 -12.60 1.20
N SER A 405 27.25 -11.55 0.43
CA SER A 405 27.38 -10.16 0.91
C SER A 405 26.56 -9.92 2.19
N ILE A 406 25.33 -10.43 2.25
CA ILE A 406 24.47 -10.36 3.44
C ILE A 406 25.09 -11.11 4.63
N LYS A 407 25.64 -12.31 4.39
CA LYS A 407 26.26 -13.12 5.43
C LYS A 407 27.53 -12.49 6.00
N GLU A 408 28.38 -11.89 5.17
CA GLU A 408 29.57 -11.18 5.64
C GLU A 408 29.21 -9.90 6.41
N GLU A 409 28.18 -9.14 6.03
CA GLU A 409 27.66 -8.02 6.83
C GLU A 409 27.17 -8.48 8.23
N VAL A 410 26.40 -9.58 8.29
CA VAL A 410 25.94 -10.16 9.55
C VAL A 410 27.11 -10.67 10.41
N LYS A 411 28.08 -11.33 9.79
CA LYS A 411 29.28 -11.88 10.44
C LYS A 411 30.22 -10.79 10.94
N ALA A 412 30.40 -9.70 10.19
CA ALA A 412 31.18 -8.55 10.61
C ALA A 412 30.54 -7.86 11.84
N ALA A 413 29.22 -7.77 11.88
CA ALA A 413 28.49 -7.14 12.99
C ALA A 413 28.33 -8.04 14.23
N LYS A 414 28.11 -9.36 14.05
CA LYS A 414 27.84 -10.32 15.15
C LYS A 414 29.00 -11.25 15.50
N GLY A 415 30.12 -11.17 14.78
CA GLY A 415 31.26 -12.10 14.87
C GLY A 415 31.01 -13.49 14.26
N SER A 416 29.77 -13.83 13.91
CA SER A 416 29.38 -15.13 13.33
C SER A 416 28.09 -15.01 12.51
N VAL A 417 27.87 -15.96 11.60
CA VAL A 417 26.59 -16.10 10.89
C VAL A 417 25.67 -17.01 11.74
N PRO A 418 24.39 -16.64 11.98
CA PRO A 418 23.45 -17.53 12.64
C PRO A 418 23.24 -18.83 11.85
N GLU A 419 23.30 -19.97 12.52
CA GLU A 419 23.18 -21.32 11.92
C GLU A 419 21.98 -21.46 10.98
N ALA A 420 20.81 -20.97 11.39
CA ALA A 420 19.59 -21.01 10.56
C ALA A 420 19.68 -20.16 9.27
N LEU A 421 20.46 -19.07 9.27
CA LEU A 421 20.70 -18.25 8.09
C LEU A 421 21.70 -18.93 7.13
N ASP A 422 22.70 -19.61 7.68
CA ASP A 422 23.70 -20.35 6.90
C ASP A 422 23.06 -21.57 6.23
N ALA A 423 22.28 -22.37 6.98
CA ALA A 423 21.52 -23.50 6.45
C ALA A 423 20.48 -23.08 5.37
N ALA A 424 19.85 -21.92 5.52
CA ALA A 424 18.98 -21.37 4.47
C ALA A 424 19.77 -20.99 3.21
N SER A 425 20.98 -20.43 3.36
CA SER A 425 21.89 -20.14 2.23
C SER A 425 22.36 -21.41 1.51
N GLU A 426 22.67 -22.48 2.25
CA GLU A 426 22.98 -23.80 1.66
C GLU A 426 21.77 -24.39 0.91
N THR A 427 20.56 -24.23 1.46
CA THR A 427 19.32 -24.69 0.81
C THR A 427 19.11 -23.99 -0.54
N VAL A 428 19.34 -22.67 -0.64
CA VAL A 428 19.29 -21.95 -1.91
C VAL A 428 20.33 -22.48 -2.89
N ARG A 429 21.56 -22.77 -2.45
CA ARG A 429 22.62 -23.31 -3.33
C ARG A 429 22.28 -24.67 -3.92
N ASN A 430 21.64 -25.53 -3.14
CA ASN A 430 21.20 -26.84 -3.61
C ASN A 430 20.14 -26.68 -4.71
N ALA A 431 19.11 -25.86 -4.49
CA ALA A 431 18.12 -25.53 -5.52
C ALA A 431 18.74 -24.85 -6.76
N GLN A 432 19.74 -23.98 -6.58
CA GLN A 432 20.49 -23.37 -7.69
C GLN A 432 21.32 -24.39 -8.47
N ALA A 433 21.81 -25.45 -7.83
CA ALA A 433 22.52 -26.54 -8.50
C ALA A 433 21.58 -27.41 -9.33
N GLU A 434 20.38 -27.71 -8.81
CA GLU A 434 19.29 -28.36 -9.54
C GLU A 434 18.89 -27.54 -10.77
N LEU A 435 18.62 -26.24 -10.61
CA LEU A 435 18.31 -25.36 -11.74
C LEU A 435 19.47 -25.29 -12.76
N LYS A 436 20.73 -25.24 -12.33
CA LYS A 436 21.90 -25.32 -13.23
C LYS A 436 21.94 -26.63 -14.02
N GLN A 437 21.46 -27.74 -13.45
CA GLN A 437 21.38 -29.03 -14.13
C GLN A 437 20.30 -29.03 -15.21
N CYS A 438 19.08 -28.56 -14.91
CA CYS A 438 18.00 -28.40 -15.90
C CYS A 438 18.42 -27.48 -17.05
N LEU A 439 18.97 -26.30 -16.73
CA LEU A 439 19.53 -25.37 -17.72
C LEU A 439 20.72 -25.96 -18.49
N GLY A 440 21.38 -27.01 -17.99
CA GLY A 440 22.48 -27.70 -18.66
C GLY A 440 22.04 -28.74 -19.69
N GLY A 441 20.79 -29.23 -19.60
CA GLY A 441 20.19 -30.17 -20.57
C GLY A 441 19.61 -29.51 -21.83
N LEU A 442 19.57 -28.18 -21.88
CA LEU A 442 18.96 -27.35 -22.94
C LEU A 442 20.00 -26.77 -23.92
N LEU A 443 20.99 -27.56 -24.30
CA LEU A 443 22.03 -27.25 -25.31
C LEU A 443 22.10 -28.34 -26.39
#